data_AF-A0A956NXK1-F1
#
_entry.id   AF-A0A956NXK1-F1
#
_cell.length_a   1.000
_cell.length_b   1.000
_cell.length_c   1.000
_cell.angle_alpha   90.00
_cell.angle_beta   90.00
_cell.angle_gamma   90.00
#
_symmetry.space_group_name_H-M   'P 1'
#
loop_
_entity.id
_entity.type
_entity.pdbx_description
1 polymer ?
#
loop_
_entity_poly.entity_id
_entity_poly.type
_entity_poly.pdbx_seq_one_letter_code
_entity_poly.pdbx_strand_id
1 'polypeptide(L)'
;MREYRNGRLLGHAAALMTGLVLMACNRTAPPVATTTAWAPPPDSLIPDDSLGAAIRRGQAILRDTRDSLPAYATSSLNCTSCHLGDGRQVGAAPLIGVVARFPKYLGRAGAVIPIEDRINYCFTRSLAGRRLPNHSREMQDIVAYLAFLSQGLPVGTVPEGLGIPAIPVLQGDSARGHGLYDTTCAACHGATGGGDPAQRAPALWGAASFSIGASMARIERAASFIRHNMPFNA
;
A
#
# COMPACT_ATOMS: atom_id res chain seq x y z
N MET A 1 79.68 4.66 -22.63
CA MET A 1 80.31 5.30 -21.46
C MET A 1 79.27 5.36 -20.35
N ARG A 2 79.41 4.47 -19.37
CA ARG A 2 79.64 4.74 -17.93
C ARG A 2 78.42 5.35 -17.22
N GLU A 3 77.61 4.56 -16.51
CA GLU A 3 77.82 3.92 -15.19
C GLU A 3 77.48 4.84 -14.00
N TYR A 4 76.99 4.18 -12.94
CA TYR A 4 76.95 4.55 -11.51
C TYR A 4 75.72 5.35 -11.04
N ARG A 5 75.03 5.03 -9.92
CA ARG A 5 75.32 4.11 -8.82
C ARG A 5 74.08 4.00 -7.90
N ASN A 6 73.81 2.80 -7.39
CA ASN A 6 73.03 2.57 -6.18
C ASN A 6 73.74 3.19 -4.96
N GLY A 7 73.04 4.03 -4.21
CA GLY A 7 73.48 4.57 -2.92
C GLY A 7 72.59 4.07 -1.78
N ARG A 8 73.11 3.13 -0.98
CA ARG A 8 72.62 2.88 0.39
C ARG A 8 73.13 4.01 1.28
N LEU A 9 72.25 4.61 2.08
CA LEU A 9 72.62 5.39 3.25
C LEU A 9 71.76 4.91 4.44
N LEU A 10 72.45 4.32 5.40
CA LEU A 10 71.97 4.08 6.76
C LEU A 10 71.86 5.44 7.47
N GLY A 11 70.75 5.69 8.16
CA GLY A 11 70.51 6.99 8.80
C GLY A 11 69.36 6.98 9.79
N HIS A 12 69.61 6.41 10.97
CA HIS A 12 69.21 6.91 12.30
C HIS A 12 67.71 7.06 12.60
N ALA A 13 67.28 6.23 13.55
CA ALA A 13 66.03 6.35 14.28
C ALA A 13 65.93 7.74 14.95
N ALA A 14 64.83 8.45 14.67
CA ALA A 14 64.32 9.51 15.51
C ALA A 14 62.81 9.27 15.67
N ALA A 15 62.43 8.77 16.85
CA ALA A 15 61.06 8.57 17.25
C ALA A 15 60.37 9.93 17.42
N LEU A 16 59.58 10.34 16.44
CA LEU A 16 58.58 11.40 16.58
C LEU A 16 57.23 10.73 16.85
N MET A 17 56.93 10.55 18.14
CA MET A 17 55.58 10.28 18.65
C MET A 17 54.68 11.47 18.30
N THR A 18 54.14 11.46 17.08
CA THR A 18 53.01 12.34 16.73
C THR A 18 51.76 11.65 17.26
N GLY A 19 51.30 12.10 18.43
CA GLY A 19 50.07 11.62 19.03
C GLY A 19 48.90 11.85 18.09
N LEU A 20 48.41 10.77 17.48
CA LEU A 20 47.14 10.75 16.76
C LEU A 20 46.03 10.90 17.80
N VAL A 21 45.57 12.13 18.03
CA VAL A 21 44.34 12.38 18.78
C VAL A 21 43.20 11.84 17.92
N LEU A 22 42.83 10.58 18.15
CA LEU A 22 41.58 9.99 17.71
C LEU A 22 40.45 10.75 18.39
N MET A 23 40.03 11.85 17.79
CA MET A 23 38.78 12.52 18.14
C MET A 23 37.66 11.59 17.69
N ALA A 24 37.32 10.63 18.55
CA ALA A 24 36.21 9.73 18.35
C ALA A 24 34.95 10.59 18.28
N CYS A 25 34.44 10.81 17.06
CA CYS A 25 33.09 11.30 16.86
C CYS A 25 32.13 10.24 17.40
N ASN A 26 31.85 10.29 18.70
CA ASN A 26 30.68 9.68 19.29
C ASN A 26 29.47 10.44 18.77
N ARG A 27 29.07 10.15 17.52
CA ARG A 27 27.72 10.42 17.05
C ARG A 27 26.83 9.42 17.76
N THR A 28 26.46 9.73 19.00
CA THR A 28 25.28 9.14 19.61
C THR A 28 24.13 9.45 18.65
N ALA A 29 23.58 8.39 18.05
CA ALA A 29 22.36 8.50 17.28
C ALA A 29 21.34 9.22 18.18
N PRO A 30 20.60 10.22 17.67
CA PRO A 30 19.59 10.87 18.47
C PRO A 30 18.64 9.80 19.01
N PRO A 31 18.18 9.92 20.27
CA PRO A 31 17.22 8.98 20.82
C PRO A 31 16.04 8.90 19.85
N VAL A 32 15.74 7.68 19.40
CA VAL A 32 14.54 7.42 18.61
C VAL A 32 13.38 7.84 19.51
N ALA A 33 12.78 8.98 19.20
CA ALA A 33 11.63 9.48 19.92
C ALA A 33 10.60 8.36 19.98
N THR A 34 10.19 7.98 21.18
CA THR A 34 9.02 7.12 21.38
C THR A 34 7.84 7.84 20.76
N THR A 35 7.48 7.43 19.55
CA THR A 35 6.36 7.98 18.80
C THR A 35 5.10 7.78 19.61
N THR A 36 4.44 8.88 19.99
CA THR A 36 2.99 8.88 20.19
C THR A 36 2.37 8.06 19.06
N ALA A 37 1.49 7.10 19.39
CA ALA A 37 0.83 6.27 18.40
C ALA A 37 0.24 7.15 17.30
N TRP A 38 0.85 7.12 16.12
CA TRP A 38 0.43 7.95 15.00
C TRP A 38 -0.96 7.52 14.55
N ALA A 39 -1.80 8.49 14.20
CA ALA A 39 -3.12 8.27 13.61
C ALA A 39 -3.29 9.13 12.35
N PRO A 40 -3.98 8.63 11.31
CA PRO A 40 -4.27 9.43 10.13
C PRO A 40 -5.19 10.61 10.48
N PRO A 41 -5.05 11.78 9.83
CA PRO A 41 -5.91 12.93 10.12
C PRO A 41 -7.38 12.59 9.82
N PRO A 42 -8.34 13.04 10.65
CA PRO A 42 -9.77 12.91 10.35
C PRO A 42 -10.15 13.81 9.17
N ASP A 43 -11.24 13.48 8.47
CA ASP A 43 -11.69 14.22 7.28
C ASP A 43 -12.01 15.71 7.57
N SER A 44 -12.27 16.07 8.83
CA SER A 44 -12.45 17.47 9.26
C SER A 44 -11.19 18.33 9.15
N LEU A 45 -10.01 17.72 8.99
CA LEU A 45 -8.74 18.43 8.75
C LEU A 45 -8.41 18.57 7.26
N ILE A 46 -9.29 18.15 6.36
CA ILE A 46 -9.10 18.45 4.93
C ILE A 46 -9.23 19.96 4.74
N PRO A 47 -8.23 20.66 4.16
CA PRO A 47 -8.25 22.11 4.04
C PRO A 47 -9.38 22.58 3.10
N ASP A 48 -9.76 23.85 3.22
CA ASP A 48 -10.79 24.48 2.37
C ASP A 48 -10.15 25.29 1.24
N ASP A 49 -9.23 24.65 0.52
CA ASP A 49 -8.50 25.22 -0.61
C ASP A 49 -8.48 24.25 -1.82
N SER A 50 -7.66 24.56 -2.83
CA SER A 50 -7.52 23.74 -4.02
C SER A 50 -6.95 22.34 -3.74
N LEU A 51 -6.06 22.21 -2.75
CA LEU A 51 -5.53 20.92 -2.31
C LEU A 51 -6.65 20.11 -1.63
N GLY A 52 -7.41 20.73 -0.74
CA GLY A 52 -8.56 20.12 -0.11
C GLY A 52 -9.63 19.66 -1.10
N ALA A 53 -9.85 20.42 -2.17
CA ALA A 53 -10.74 20.00 -3.26
C ALA A 53 -10.19 18.76 -3.98
N ALA A 54 -8.88 18.65 -4.19
CA ALA A 54 -8.24 17.45 -4.76
C ALA A 54 -8.38 16.23 -3.86
N ILE A 55 -8.13 16.39 -2.56
CA ILE A 55 -8.29 15.33 -1.55
C ILE A 55 -9.71 14.78 -1.55
N ARG A 56 -10.73 15.66 -1.54
CA ARG A 56 -12.15 15.25 -1.57
C ARG A 56 -12.51 14.51 -2.85
N ARG A 57 -12.01 14.96 -4.01
CA ARG A 57 -12.20 14.25 -5.29
C ARG A 57 -11.52 12.88 -5.30
N GLY A 58 -10.30 12.79 -4.77
CA GLY A 58 -9.59 11.52 -4.63
C GLY A 58 -10.37 10.52 -3.76
N GLN A 59 -10.89 10.97 -2.62
CA GLN A 59 -11.75 10.16 -1.75
C GLN A 59 -13.02 9.69 -2.48
N ALA A 60 -13.69 10.59 -3.20
CA ALA A 60 -14.87 10.24 -4.00
C ALA A 60 -14.54 9.20 -5.08
N ILE A 61 -13.41 9.36 -5.79
CA ILE A 61 -12.94 8.36 -6.76
C ILE A 61 -12.69 7.01 -6.09
N LEU A 62 -12.17 6.95 -4.86
CA LEU A 62 -11.98 5.67 -4.16
C LEU A 62 -13.31 5.01 -3.79
N ARG A 63 -14.29 5.80 -3.35
CA ARG A 63 -15.62 5.33 -2.95
C ARG A 63 -16.45 4.84 -4.13
N ASP A 64 -16.38 5.57 -5.24
CA ASP A 64 -17.25 5.43 -6.40
C ASP A 64 -16.42 5.31 -7.69
N THR A 65 -15.37 4.47 -7.66
CA THR A 65 -14.37 4.35 -8.73
C THR A 65 -14.96 3.98 -10.08
N ARG A 66 -15.91 3.04 -10.10
CA ARG A 66 -16.60 2.63 -11.32
C ARG A 66 -17.30 3.81 -12.00
N ASP A 67 -18.04 4.58 -11.21
CA ASP A 67 -18.86 5.67 -11.73
C ASP A 67 -18.01 6.89 -12.08
N SER A 68 -16.96 7.13 -11.30
CA SER A 68 -16.00 8.22 -11.54
C SER A 68 -15.13 7.97 -12.76
N LEU A 69 -14.73 6.70 -12.99
CA LEU A 69 -13.73 6.32 -13.99
C LEU A 69 -14.16 5.08 -14.81
N PRO A 70 -15.34 5.08 -15.46
CA PRO A 70 -15.88 3.88 -16.13
C PRO A 70 -15.04 3.40 -17.31
N ALA A 71 -14.25 4.30 -17.90
CA ALA A 71 -13.28 3.93 -18.93
C ALA A 71 -12.10 3.12 -18.37
N TYR A 72 -11.77 3.27 -17.07
CA TYR A 72 -10.58 2.68 -16.45
C TYR A 72 -10.90 1.52 -15.50
N ALA A 73 -12.09 1.51 -14.90
CA ALA A 73 -12.61 0.46 -14.04
C ALA A 73 -13.82 -0.22 -14.68
N THR A 74 -13.65 -1.45 -15.15
CA THR A 74 -14.67 -2.18 -15.93
C THR A 74 -15.44 -3.19 -15.09
N SER A 75 -14.90 -3.59 -13.93
CA SER A 75 -15.65 -4.33 -12.90
C SER A 75 -16.71 -3.47 -12.23
N SER A 76 -17.57 -4.06 -11.40
CA SER A 76 -18.49 -3.35 -10.51
C SER A 76 -17.86 -2.96 -9.16
N LEU A 77 -16.54 -3.10 -9.02
CA LEU A 77 -15.81 -2.87 -7.77
C LEU A 77 -15.34 -1.42 -7.66
N ASN A 78 -15.24 -0.95 -6.42
CA ASN A 78 -14.59 0.30 -6.06
C ASN A 78 -13.34 -0.01 -5.21
N CYS A 79 -12.43 0.95 -5.04
CA CYS A 79 -11.29 0.77 -4.15
C CYS A 79 -11.74 0.37 -2.73
N THR A 80 -12.82 0.99 -2.26
CA THR A 80 -13.45 0.72 -0.96
C THR A 80 -14.16 -0.62 -0.85
N SER A 81 -14.33 -1.38 -1.95
CA SER A 81 -14.81 -2.76 -1.88
C SER A 81 -13.82 -3.71 -1.18
N CYS A 82 -12.54 -3.34 -1.11
CA CYS A 82 -11.52 -4.09 -0.38
C CYS A 82 -10.74 -3.24 0.63
N HIS A 83 -10.57 -1.94 0.37
CA HIS A 83 -9.94 -0.99 1.27
C HIS A 83 -11.00 -0.31 2.15
N LEU A 84 -11.49 -1.03 3.15
CA LEU A 84 -12.67 -0.65 3.93
C LEU A 84 -12.46 0.65 4.74
N GLY A 85 -13.57 1.30 5.09
CA GLY A 85 -13.56 2.56 5.84
C GLY A 85 -12.81 3.68 5.11
N ASP A 86 -13.03 3.81 3.81
CA ASP A 86 -12.30 4.74 2.92
C ASP A 86 -10.78 4.53 2.92
N GLY A 87 -10.36 3.27 3.11
CA GLY A 87 -8.96 2.91 3.25
C GLY A 87 -8.38 3.20 4.64
N ARG A 88 -9.21 3.48 5.66
CA ARG A 88 -8.75 3.72 7.04
C ARG A 88 -8.86 2.50 7.94
N GLN A 89 -9.67 1.50 7.58
CA GLN A 89 -9.93 0.35 8.45
C GLN A 89 -8.70 -0.55 8.61
N VAL A 90 -8.19 -0.63 9.83
CA VAL A 90 -7.17 -1.60 10.24
C VAL A 90 -7.70 -3.00 10.01
N GLY A 91 -6.88 -3.89 9.46
CA GLY A 91 -7.30 -5.25 9.13
C GLY A 91 -7.85 -5.44 7.71
N ALA A 92 -8.12 -4.35 6.99
CA ALA A 92 -8.72 -4.35 5.66
C ALA A 92 -7.80 -3.74 4.60
N ALA A 93 -6.49 -4.04 4.67
CA ALA A 93 -5.47 -3.41 3.82
C ALA A 93 -5.55 -1.87 3.83
N PRO A 94 -5.45 -1.21 4.99
CA PRO A 94 -5.59 0.24 5.04
C PRO A 94 -4.55 0.94 4.16
N LEU A 95 -4.96 2.08 3.61
CA LEU A 95 -4.19 2.98 2.76
C LEU A 95 -3.47 4.07 3.57
N ILE A 96 -3.69 4.10 4.89
CA ILE A 96 -3.01 5.00 5.82
C ILE A 96 -1.49 4.79 5.75
N GLY A 97 -0.74 5.88 5.70
CA GLY A 97 0.72 5.83 5.58
C GLY A 97 1.26 5.23 4.28
N VAL A 98 0.42 4.97 3.27
CA VAL A 98 0.88 4.27 2.07
C VAL A 98 1.94 5.07 1.32
N VAL A 99 1.80 6.39 1.19
CA VAL A 99 2.75 7.19 0.39
C VAL A 99 4.11 7.30 1.05
N ALA A 100 4.20 7.22 2.39
CA ALA A 100 5.47 7.23 3.11
C ALA A 100 6.35 6.01 2.77
N ARG A 101 5.79 4.98 2.13
CA ARG A 101 6.49 3.73 1.76
C ARG A 101 6.77 3.61 0.25
N PHE A 102 6.52 4.66 -0.52
CA PHE A 102 6.82 4.72 -1.95
C PHE A 102 7.80 5.87 -2.24
N PRO A 103 8.65 5.74 -3.27
CA PRO A 103 8.77 4.61 -4.20
C PRO A 103 9.34 3.35 -3.53
N LYS A 104 9.03 2.16 -4.07
CA LYS A 104 9.56 0.88 -3.54
C LYS A 104 9.77 -0.17 -4.61
N TYR A 105 10.69 -1.09 -4.35
CA TYR A 105 10.86 -2.27 -5.18
C TYR A 105 9.60 -3.15 -5.14
N LEU A 106 9.10 -3.52 -6.31
CA LEU A 106 8.01 -4.47 -6.49
C LEU A 106 8.53 -5.65 -7.31
N GLY A 107 8.65 -6.82 -6.68
CA GLY A 107 9.18 -8.03 -7.34
C GLY A 107 8.46 -8.42 -8.63
N ARG A 108 7.14 -8.18 -8.70
CA ARG A 108 6.36 -8.42 -9.92
C ARG A 108 6.75 -7.49 -11.09
N ALA A 109 7.16 -6.27 -10.80
CA ALA A 109 7.63 -5.33 -11.80
C ALA A 109 9.12 -5.49 -12.11
N GLY A 110 9.89 -6.17 -11.23
CA GLY A 110 11.35 -6.22 -11.30
C GLY A 110 12.00 -4.84 -11.16
N ALA A 111 11.30 -3.87 -10.58
CA ALA A 111 11.70 -2.46 -10.57
C ALA A 111 11.23 -1.74 -9.31
N VAL A 112 11.88 -0.61 -9.00
CA VAL A 112 11.35 0.39 -8.08
C VAL A 112 10.22 1.14 -8.77
N ILE A 113 9.04 1.15 -8.16
CA ILE A 113 7.85 1.78 -8.72
C ILE A 113 7.37 2.94 -7.85
N PRO A 114 6.79 4.00 -8.44
CA PRO A 114 6.09 5.04 -7.71
C PRO A 114 4.70 4.56 -7.25
N ILE A 115 3.98 5.39 -6.49
CA ILE A 115 2.67 5.03 -5.94
C ILE A 115 1.60 4.90 -7.04
N GLU A 116 1.68 5.71 -8.08
CA GLU A 116 0.78 5.72 -9.24
C GLU A 116 0.80 4.37 -9.98
N ASP A 117 1.98 3.77 -10.11
CA ASP A 117 2.09 2.44 -10.69
C ASP A 117 1.45 1.39 -9.79
N ARG A 118 1.59 1.51 -8.45
CA ARG A 118 0.90 0.62 -7.52
C ARG A 118 -0.63 0.77 -7.62
N ILE A 119 -1.13 2.00 -7.75
CA ILE A 119 -2.55 2.27 -8.00
C ILE A 119 -2.98 1.59 -9.30
N ASN A 120 -2.17 1.69 -10.36
CA ASN A 120 -2.44 1.06 -11.65
C ASN A 120 -2.42 -0.48 -11.61
N TYR A 121 -1.66 -1.10 -10.70
CA TYR A 121 -1.79 -2.54 -10.43
C TYR A 121 -3.18 -2.90 -9.89
N CYS A 122 -3.82 -2.03 -9.11
CA CYS A 122 -5.20 -2.22 -8.67
C CYS A 122 -6.17 -2.04 -9.84
N PHE A 123 -6.06 -0.97 -10.62
CA PHE A 123 -6.93 -0.74 -11.79
C PHE A 123 -6.93 -1.92 -12.76
N THR A 124 -5.75 -2.38 -13.15
CA THR A 124 -5.59 -3.45 -14.15
C THR A 124 -5.92 -4.84 -13.64
N ARG A 125 -6.07 -5.02 -12.32
CA ARG A 125 -6.25 -6.35 -11.72
C ARG A 125 -7.50 -6.41 -10.86
N SER A 126 -7.49 -5.68 -9.75
CA SER A 126 -8.60 -5.63 -8.81
C SER A 126 -9.85 -5.04 -9.46
N LEU A 127 -9.71 -4.01 -10.30
CA LEU A 127 -10.86 -3.39 -10.99
C LEU A 127 -11.10 -3.95 -12.40
N ALA A 128 -10.36 -5.00 -12.77
CA ALA A 128 -10.38 -5.69 -14.07
C ALA A 128 -10.27 -4.78 -15.31
N GLY A 129 -9.76 -3.56 -15.14
CA GLY A 129 -9.79 -2.52 -16.16
C GLY A 129 -8.42 -2.22 -16.76
N ARG A 130 -8.17 -0.95 -17.05
CA ARG A 130 -6.95 -0.48 -17.74
C ARG A 130 -6.23 0.57 -16.91
N ARG A 131 -4.96 0.85 -17.25
CA ARG A 131 -4.17 1.86 -16.54
C ARG A 131 -4.77 3.25 -16.69
N LEU A 132 -4.87 3.97 -15.58
CA LEU A 132 -5.09 5.41 -15.53
C LEU A 132 -3.73 6.12 -15.80
N PRO A 133 -3.66 7.17 -16.64
CA PRO A 133 -2.39 7.85 -16.90
C PRO A 133 -1.80 8.42 -15.61
N ASN A 134 -0.51 8.17 -15.35
CA ASN A 134 0.12 8.54 -14.08
C ASN A 134 0.06 10.05 -13.78
N HIS A 135 0.04 10.89 -14.82
CA HIS A 135 -0.03 12.35 -14.70
C HIS A 135 -1.45 12.92 -14.96
N SER A 136 -2.48 12.07 -15.02
CA SER A 136 -3.85 12.57 -15.15
C SER A 136 -4.30 13.24 -13.86
N ARG A 137 -5.24 14.19 -13.97
CA ARG A 137 -5.80 14.89 -12.81
C ARG A 137 -6.40 13.92 -11.80
N GLU A 138 -7.07 12.88 -12.28
CA GLU A 138 -7.73 11.86 -11.46
C GLU A 138 -6.71 11.03 -10.68
N MET A 139 -5.58 10.67 -11.30
CA MET A 139 -4.49 10.00 -10.59
C MET A 139 -3.92 10.92 -9.50
N GLN A 140 -3.70 12.19 -9.81
CA GLN A 140 -3.17 13.16 -8.85
C GLN A 140 -4.16 13.44 -7.70
N ASP A 141 -5.47 13.47 -7.97
CA ASP A 141 -6.50 13.56 -6.94
C ASP A 141 -6.47 12.33 -5.99
N ILE A 142 -6.34 11.11 -6.55
CA ILE A 142 -6.15 9.88 -5.74
C ILE A 142 -4.90 10.00 -4.87
N VAL A 143 -3.75 10.37 -5.46
CA VAL A 143 -2.49 10.50 -4.72
C VAL A 143 -2.59 11.58 -3.63
N ALA A 144 -3.28 12.69 -3.88
CA ALA A 144 -3.52 13.72 -2.87
C ALA A 144 -4.29 13.15 -1.67
N TYR A 145 -5.33 12.35 -1.89
CA TYR A 145 -6.05 11.66 -0.80
C TYR A 145 -5.14 10.69 -0.03
N LEU A 146 -4.34 9.89 -0.71
CA LEU A 146 -3.40 8.96 -0.05
C LEU A 146 -2.32 9.70 0.75
N ALA A 147 -1.87 10.86 0.26
CA ALA A 147 -0.94 11.74 0.95
C ALA A 147 -1.58 12.33 2.21
N PHE A 148 -2.84 12.77 2.12
CA PHE A 148 -3.61 13.22 3.29
C PHE A 148 -3.69 12.13 4.37
N LEU A 149 -4.05 10.89 4.00
CA LEU A 149 -4.08 9.75 4.92
C LEU A 149 -2.72 9.40 5.56
N SER A 150 -1.63 9.95 5.05
CA SER A 150 -0.26 9.66 5.49
C SER A 150 0.43 10.85 6.16
N GLN A 151 -0.28 11.94 6.41
CA GLN A 151 0.28 13.16 7.01
C GLN A 151 0.93 12.89 8.36
N GLY A 152 2.07 13.53 8.61
CA GLY A 152 2.82 13.42 9.86
C GLY A 152 3.71 12.17 9.97
N LEU A 153 3.68 11.25 8.99
CA LEU A 153 4.62 10.13 8.97
C LEU A 153 5.94 10.49 8.30
N PRO A 154 7.09 10.23 8.94
CA PRO A 154 8.38 10.27 8.26
C PRO A 154 8.42 9.29 7.10
N VAL A 155 9.03 9.69 5.98
CA VAL A 155 9.27 8.81 4.83
C VAL A 155 10.09 7.59 5.29
N GLY A 156 9.69 6.40 4.83
CA GLY A 156 10.24 5.12 5.24
C GLY A 156 9.56 4.48 6.46
N THR A 157 8.72 5.22 7.18
CA THR A 157 7.97 4.66 8.32
C THR A 157 6.95 3.63 7.86
N VAL A 158 6.86 2.52 8.59
CA VAL A 158 5.81 1.50 8.41
C VAL A 158 4.91 1.53 9.65
N PRO A 159 3.74 2.19 9.57
CA PRO A 159 2.75 2.13 10.64
C PRO A 159 2.35 0.70 11.01
N GLU A 160 1.87 0.52 12.24
CA GLU A 160 1.24 -0.73 12.67
C GLU A 160 -0.11 -0.95 11.99
N GLY A 161 -0.60 -2.21 11.98
CA GLY A 161 -1.95 -2.53 11.49
C GLY A 161 -2.13 -2.50 9.96
N LEU A 162 -1.04 -2.38 9.19
CA LEU A 162 -1.10 -2.38 7.73
C LEU A 162 -1.36 -3.77 7.13
N GLY A 163 -1.94 -3.79 5.93
CA GLY A 163 -2.26 -5.03 5.23
C GLY A 163 -3.49 -5.72 5.80
N ILE A 164 -3.57 -7.03 5.56
CA ILE A 164 -4.63 -7.90 6.09
C ILE A 164 -3.92 -8.92 7.00
N PRO A 165 -4.34 -9.08 8.26
CA PRO A 165 -3.68 -9.99 9.19
C PRO A 165 -3.66 -11.40 8.65
N ALA A 166 -2.48 -12.02 8.69
CA ALA A 166 -2.32 -13.38 8.21
C ALA A 166 -3.11 -14.36 9.07
N ILE A 167 -3.65 -15.39 8.43
CA ILE A 167 -4.22 -16.55 9.10
C ILE A 167 -3.36 -17.78 8.77
N PRO A 168 -3.42 -18.85 9.58
CA PRO A 168 -2.81 -20.12 9.21
C PRO A 168 -3.29 -20.58 7.83
N VAL A 169 -2.45 -21.29 7.09
CA VAL A 169 -2.86 -21.87 5.80
C VAL A 169 -3.99 -22.84 6.05
N LEU A 170 -5.11 -22.64 5.35
CA LEU A 170 -6.29 -23.49 5.44
C LEU A 170 -6.44 -24.31 4.16
N GLN A 171 -6.87 -25.56 4.30
CA GLN A 171 -7.33 -26.35 3.18
C GLN A 171 -8.81 -26.07 2.94
N GLY A 172 -9.16 -25.61 1.74
CA GLY A 172 -10.54 -25.32 1.37
C GLY A 172 -11.35 -26.58 1.09
N ASP A 173 -12.60 -26.59 1.54
CA ASP A 173 -13.63 -27.55 1.15
C ASP A 173 -14.74 -26.77 0.43
N SER A 174 -14.87 -27.00 -0.89
CA SER A 174 -15.83 -26.26 -1.71
C SER A 174 -17.28 -26.61 -1.41
N ALA A 175 -17.59 -27.84 -1.00
CA ALA A 175 -18.96 -28.24 -0.68
C ALA A 175 -19.42 -27.58 0.63
N ARG A 176 -18.56 -27.62 1.66
CA ARG A 176 -18.80 -26.87 2.89
C ARG A 176 -18.84 -25.36 2.64
N GLY A 177 -17.93 -24.85 1.80
CA GLY A 177 -17.87 -23.44 1.42
C GLY A 177 -19.14 -22.95 0.74
N HIS A 178 -19.72 -23.76 -0.15
CA HIS A 178 -21.01 -23.46 -0.79
C HIS A 178 -22.14 -23.35 0.24
N GLY A 179 -22.28 -24.31 1.16
CA GLY A 179 -23.30 -24.25 2.21
C GLY A 179 -23.15 -23.03 3.14
N LEU A 180 -21.91 -22.62 3.44
CA LEU A 180 -21.66 -21.38 4.19
C LEU A 180 -22.01 -20.14 3.37
N TYR A 181 -21.69 -20.13 2.08
CA TYR A 181 -22.02 -19.02 1.19
C TYR A 181 -23.52 -18.76 1.14
N ASP A 182 -24.32 -19.80 0.93
CA ASP A 182 -25.78 -19.72 0.83
C ASP A 182 -26.41 -19.13 2.09
N THR A 183 -25.91 -19.53 3.26
CA THR A 183 -26.50 -19.14 4.55
C THR A 183 -25.96 -17.83 5.11
N THR A 184 -24.75 -17.41 4.72
CA THR A 184 -24.02 -16.31 5.36
C THR A 184 -23.72 -15.14 4.42
N CYS A 185 -23.52 -15.39 3.13
CA CYS A 185 -22.96 -14.42 2.19
C CYS A 185 -23.95 -14.00 1.09
N ALA A 186 -24.78 -14.94 0.63
CA ALA A 186 -25.64 -14.77 -0.53
C ALA A 186 -26.70 -13.67 -0.36
N ALA A 187 -27.11 -13.37 0.89
CA ALA A 187 -28.07 -12.29 1.17
C ALA A 187 -27.57 -10.90 0.72
N CYS A 188 -26.25 -10.67 0.77
CA CYS A 188 -25.63 -9.42 0.34
C CYS A 188 -25.00 -9.56 -1.05
N HIS A 189 -24.22 -10.62 -1.28
CA HIS A 189 -23.45 -10.77 -2.53
C HIS A 189 -24.24 -11.43 -3.68
N GLY A 190 -25.50 -11.79 -3.43
CA GLY A 190 -26.38 -12.48 -4.37
C GLY A 190 -26.11 -13.98 -4.45
N ALA A 191 -27.15 -14.74 -4.77
CA ALA A 191 -27.06 -16.20 -4.91
C ALA A 191 -26.00 -16.65 -5.94
N THR A 192 -25.75 -15.83 -6.96
CA THR A 192 -24.75 -16.08 -8.01
C THR A 192 -23.45 -15.29 -7.83
N GLY A 193 -23.24 -14.64 -6.68
CA GLY A 193 -22.04 -13.83 -6.41
C GLY A 193 -21.92 -12.56 -7.25
N GLY A 194 -23.00 -12.15 -7.93
CA GLY A 194 -23.04 -10.96 -8.79
C GLY A 194 -22.97 -9.62 -8.05
N GLY A 195 -23.03 -9.63 -6.72
CA GLY A 195 -23.09 -8.43 -5.89
C GLY A 195 -24.45 -7.75 -5.89
N ASP A 196 -24.58 -6.75 -5.03
CA ASP A 196 -25.76 -5.90 -4.91
C ASP A 196 -25.32 -4.45 -4.64
N PRO A 197 -25.42 -3.55 -5.64
CA PRO A 197 -25.09 -2.14 -5.46
C PRO A 197 -25.92 -1.45 -4.37
N ALA A 198 -27.19 -1.84 -4.17
CA ALA A 198 -28.05 -1.24 -3.15
C ALA A 198 -27.54 -1.54 -1.73
N GLN A 199 -26.91 -2.69 -1.55
CA GLN A 199 -26.24 -3.09 -0.29
C GLN A 199 -24.76 -2.70 -0.26
N ARG A 200 -24.24 -2.06 -1.32
CA ARG A 200 -22.80 -1.84 -1.57
C ARG A 200 -21.97 -3.12 -1.46
N ALA A 201 -22.58 -4.27 -1.76
CA ALA A 201 -21.95 -5.57 -1.75
C ALA A 201 -21.30 -5.83 -3.11
N PRO A 202 -19.97 -5.97 -3.20
CA PRO A 202 -19.30 -6.19 -4.47
C PRO A 202 -19.62 -7.55 -5.10
N ALA A 203 -19.51 -7.64 -6.42
CA ALA A 203 -19.45 -8.92 -7.12
C ALA A 203 -18.21 -9.71 -6.67
N LEU A 204 -18.39 -10.97 -6.30
CA LEU A 204 -17.31 -11.83 -5.79
C LEU A 204 -16.64 -12.67 -6.88
N TRP A 205 -17.35 -12.91 -7.99
CA TRP A 205 -16.83 -13.56 -9.18
C TRP A 205 -17.62 -13.13 -10.43
N GLY A 206 -17.25 -13.67 -11.60
CA GLY A 206 -17.85 -13.34 -12.89
C GLY A 206 -17.28 -12.06 -13.51
N ALA A 207 -17.87 -11.63 -14.63
CA ALA A 207 -17.36 -10.51 -15.43
C ALA A 207 -17.37 -9.16 -14.70
N ALA A 208 -18.21 -9.02 -13.67
CA ALA A 208 -18.31 -7.82 -12.85
C ALA A 208 -17.31 -7.78 -11.68
N SER A 209 -16.52 -8.84 -11.43
CA SER A 209 -15.61 -8.90 -10.29
C SER A 209 -14.14 -8.61 -10.67
N PHE A 210 -13.22 -8.84 -9.75
CA PHE A 210 -11.78 -8.70 -9.96
C PHE A 210 -11.26 -9.76 -10.94
N SER A 211 -10.17 -9.45 -11.64
CA SER A 211 -9.50 -10.42 -12.51
C SER A 211 -8.73 -11.49 -11.72
N ILE A 212 -8.43 -12.63 -12.35
CA ILE A 212 -7.54 -13.67 -11.80
C ILE A 212 -6.13 -13.16 -11.41
N GLY A 213 -5.74 -12.01 -11.95
CA GLY A 213 -4.49 -11.35 -11.66
C GLY A 213 -4.46 -10.59 -10.34
N ALA A 214 -5.62 -10.37 -9.69
CA ALA A 214 -5.76 -9.66 -8.43
C ALA A 214 -5.28 -10.50 -7.24
N SER A 215 -4.85 -9.84 -6.16
CA SER A 215 -4.49 -10.55 -4.92
C SER A 215 -5.67 -11.27 -4.29
N MET A 216 -6.89 -10.76 -4.45
CA MET A 216 -8.10 -11.39 -3.92
C MET A 216 -8.46 -12.71 -4.62
N ALA A 217 -7.89 -12.96 -5.81
CA ALA A 217 -7.98 -14.25 -6.50
C ALA A 217 -7.00 -15.30 -5.92
N ARG A 218 -6.46 -15.08 -4.72
CA ARG A 218 -5.59 -16.02 -4.02
C ARG A 218 -6.28 -16.47 -2.75
N ILE A 219 -6.43 -17.79 -2.57
CA ILE A 219 -7.26 -18.38 -1.50
C ILE A 219 -6.80 -17.89 -0.13
N GLU A 220 -5.49 -17.84 0.12
CA GLU A 220 -4.93 -17.38 1.38
C GLU A 220 -5.23 -15.91 1.67
N ARG A 221 -5.32 -15.07 0.62
CA ARG A 221 -5.65 -13.65 0.75
C ARG A 221 -7.15 -13.45 0.93
N ALA A 222 -7.97 -14.15 0.16
CA ALA A 222 -9.42 -14.12 0.31
C ALA A 222 -9.85 -14.62 1.69
N ALA A 223 -9.33 -15.76 2.14
CA ALA A 223 -9.65 -16.32 3.45
C ALA A 223 -9.23 -15.38 4.60
N SER A 224 -8.05 -14.78 4.50
CA SER A 224 -7.56 -13.77 5.45
C SER A 224 -8.47 -12.53 5.47
N PHE A 225 -8.91 -12.03 4.31
CA PHE A 225 -9.83 -10.89 4.24
C PHE A 225 -11.20 -11.23 4.84
N ILE A 226 -11.79 -12.36 4.43
CA ILE A 226 -13.10 -12.84 4.90
C ILE A 226 -13.07 -13.01 6.42
N ARG A 227 -12.05 -13.69 6.98
CA ARG A 227 -11.96 -13.95 8.42
C ARG A 227 -12.00 -12.68 9.28
N HIS A 228 -11.45 -11.57 8.79
CA HIS A 228 -11.31 -10.34 9.56
C HIS A 228 -12.37 -9.29 9.26
N ASN A 229 -13.05 -9.39 8.12
CA ASN A 229 -13.91 -8.31 7.63
C ASN A 229 -15.29 -8.78 7.16
N MET A 230 -15.56 -10.08 7.20
CA MET A 230 -16.84 -10.66 6.79
C MET A 230 -17.36 -11.68 7.82
N PRO A 231 -18.69 -11.75 8.04
CA PRO A 231 -19.71 -10.84 7.51
C PRO A 231 -19.52 -9.40 8.01
N PHE A 232 -19.83 -8.42 7.16
CA PHE A 232 -19.56 -7.00 7.45
C PHE A 232 -20.33 -6.46 8.66
N ASN A 233 -21.43 -7.11 9.02
CA ASN A 233 -22.37 -6.74 10.08
C ASN A 233 -22.44 -7.78 11.22
N ALA A 234 -21.46 -8.67 11.32
CA ALA A 234 -21.38 -9.67 12.39
C ALA A 234 -20.66 -9.16 13.64
#